data_AF-A0A349SGF2-F1
#
_entry.id   AF-A0A349SGF2-F1
#
_cell.length_a   1.000
_cell.length_b   1.000
_cell.length_c   1.000
_cell.angle_alpha   90.00
_cell.angle_beta   90.00
_cell.angle_gamma   90.00
#
_symmetry.space_group_name_H-M   'P 1'
#
loop_
_entity.id
_entity.type
_entity.pdbx_description
1 polymer ?
#
loop_
_entity_poly.entity_id
_entity_poly.type
_entity_poly.pdbx_seq_one_letter_code
_entity_poly.pdbx_strand_id
1 'polypeptide(L)' 'MVIESFRRFVDSDIWFSFKQSKVTVCAAAVSAAIILAAVAAPLISLHNPFDPAVLSLMDAFSPPVWLEEGSWVFPLG' A
#
# COMPACT_ATOMS: atom_id res chain seq x y z
N MET A 1 16.38 17.28 26.14
CA MET A 1 15.10 16.63 26.50
C MET A 1 14.67 15.60 25.45
N VAL A 2 14.47 15.97 24.17
CA VAL A 2 14.03 15.03 23.10
C VAL A 2 14.99 13.85 22.87
N ILE A 3 16.31 14.09 22.92
CA ILE A 3 17.33 13.06 22.67
C ILE A 3 17.32 11.95 23.73
N GLU A 4 17.05 12.29 25.00
CA GLU A 4 16.94 11.29 26.06
C GLU A 4 15.68 10.43 25.91
N SER A 5 14.55 11.03 25.52
CA SER A 5 13.31 10.28 25.25
C SER A 5 13.48 9.28 24.11
N PHE A 6 14.20 9.65 23.04
CA PHE A 6 14.47 8.74 21.93
C PHE A 6 15.38 7.58 22.37
N ARG A 7 16.41 7.87 23.17
CA ARG A 7 17.31 6.85 23.73
C ARG A 7 16.57 5.86 24.62
N ARG A 8 15.69 6.34 25.49
CA ARG A 8 14.84 5.50 26.35
C ARG A 8 13.83 4.66 25.58
N PHE A 9 13.36 5.15 24.43
CA PHE A 9 12.47 4.39 23.56
C PHE A 9 13.22 3.26 22.83
N VAL A 10 14.44 3.52 22.37
CA VAL A 10 15.29 2.50 21.74
C VAL A 10 15.81 1.47 22.75
N ASP A 11 16.11 1.88 23.99
CA ASP A 11 16.46 0.99 25.10
C ASP A 11 15.24 0.30 25.74
N SER A 12 14.02 0.56 25.25
CA SER A 12 12.83 -0.09 25.80
C SER A 12 12.78 -1.57 25.44
N ASP A 13 12.32 -2.40 26.38
CA ASP A 13 12.04 -3.82 26.18
C ASP A 13 11.13 -4.09 24.96
N ILE A 14 10.32 -3.11 24.58
CA ILE A 14 9.46 -3.15 23.39
C ILE A 14 10.31 -3.22 22.11
N TRP A 15 11.33 -2.37 21.97
CA TRP A 15 12.19 -2.37 20.79
C TRP A 15 13.06 -3.62 20.71
N PHE A 16 13.54 -4.09 21.86
CA PHE A 16 14.29 -5.34 21.97
C PHE A 16 13.43 -6.56 21.57
N SER A 17 12.23 -6.69 22.15
CA SER A 17 11.27 -7.77 21.86
C SER A 17 10.78 -7.72 20.41
N PHE A 18 10.57 -6.52 19.87
CA PHE A 18 10.17 -6.30 18.48
C PHE A 18 11.19 -6.87 17.51
N LYS A 19 12.49 -6.62 17.71
CA LYS A 19 13.55 -7.15 16.84
C LYS A 19 13.87 -8.63 17.08
N GLN A 20 13.57 -9.16 18.27
CA GLN A 20 13.79 -10.57 18.58
C GLN A 20 12.75 -11.48 17.89
N SER A 21 11.51 -11.03 17.78
CA SER A 21 10.44 -11.77 17.11
C SER A 21 10.43 -11.54 15.60
N LYS A 22 10.93 -12.53 14.84
CA LYS A 22 10.90 -12.51 13.36
C LYS A 22 9.48 -12.34 12.81
N VAL A 23 8.47 -12.88 13.50
CA VAL A 23 7.05 -12.75 13.12
C VAL A 23 6.60 -11.30 13.25
N THR A 24 6.95 -10.63 14.35
CA THR A 24 6.57 -9.23 14.59
C THR A 24 7.23 -8.30 13.59
N VAL A 25 8.51 -8.52 13.26
CA VAL A 25 9.20 -7.76 12.20
C VAL A 25 8.53 -7.97 10.84
N CYS A 26 8.18 -9.22 10.50
CA CYS A 26 7.50 -9.53 9.24
C CYS A 26 6.14 -8.83 9.14
N ALA A 27 5.32 -8.95 10.20
CA ALA A 27 4.02 -8.28 10.26
C ALA A 27 4.15 -6.75 10.10
N ALA A 28 5.12 -6.14 10.80
CA ALA A 28 5.38 -4.71 10.68
C ALA A 28 5.85 -4.31 9.27
N ALA A 29 6.68 -5.13 8.61
CA ALA A 29 7.10 -4.90 7.24
C ALA A 29 5.92 -4.95 6.25
N VAL A 30 5.03 -5.93 6.40
CA VAL A 30 3.80 -6.04 5.59
C VAL A 30 2.89 -4.84 5.83
N SER A 31 2.66 -4.45 7.09
CA SER A 31 1.87 -3.26 7.42
C SER A 31 2.48 -1.98 6.83
N ALA A 32 3.80 -1.82 6.92
CA ALA A 32 4.49 -0.69 6.33
C ALA A 32 4.35 -0.67 4.79
N ALA A 33 4.44 -1.83 4.14
CA ALA A 33 4.23 -1.93 2.70
C ALA A 33 2.82 -1.50 2.28
N ILE A 34 1.78 -1.90 3.03
CA ILE A 34 0.39 -1.48 2.78
C ILE A 34 0.23 0.04 2.96
N ILE A 35 0.80 0.61 4.03
CA ILE A 35 0.74 2.06 4.28
C ILE A 35 1.43 2.82 3.15
N LEU A 36 2.62 2.38 2.72
CA LEU A 36 3.36 3.00 1.63
C LEU A 36 2.58 2.90 0.31
N ALA A 37 1.97 1.75 0.03
CA ALA A 37 1.13 1.58 -1.16
C ALA A 37 -0.09 2.53 -1.14
N ALA A 38 -0.72 2.72 0.02
CA ALA A 38 -1.85 3.64 0.16
C ALA A 38 -1.43 5.11 -0.05
N VAL A 39 -0.29 5.53 0.51
CA VAL A 39 0.24 6.89 0.31
C VAL A 39 0.69 7.11 -1.13
N ALA A 40 1.26 6.10 -1.76
CA ALA A 40 1.70 6.14 -3.16
C ALA A 40 0.59 5.82 -4.17
N ALA A 41 -0.63 5.52 -3.73
CA ALA A 41 -1.76 5.20 -4.60
C ALA A 41 -2.01 6.22 -5.74
N PRO A 42 -1.99 7.56 -5.51
CA PRO A 42 -2.19 8.51 -6.60
C PRO A 42 -1.05 8.55 -7.64
N LEU A 43 0.12 7.99 -7.32
CA LEU A 43 1.26 7.92 -8.25
C LEU A 43 1.25 6.62 -9.07
N ILE A 44 0.66 5.55 -8.53
CA ILE A 44 0.69 4.21 -9.14
C ILE A 44 -0.60 3.92 -9.92
N SER A 45 -1.72 4.53 -9.52
CA SER A 45 -3.00 4.33 -10.17
C SER A 45 -3.07 5.01 -11.54
N LEU A 46 -3.54 4.28 -12.56
CA LEU A 46 -3.82 4.83 -13.90
C LEU A 46 -5.10 5.69 -13.92
N HIS A 47 -6.03 5.45 -12.98
CA HIS A 47 -7.32 6.11 -12.91
C HIS A 47 -7.59 6.67 -11.52
N ASN A 48 -8.34 7.77 -11.44
CA ASN A 48 -8.76 8.33 -10.16
C ASN A 48 -10.16 7.79 -9.80
N PRO A 49 -10.29 6.90 -8.78
CA PRO A 49 -11.59 6.36 -8.38
C PRO A 49 -12.52 7.41 -7.75
N PHE A 50 -12.00 8.59 -7.39
CA PHE A 50 -12.78 9.68 -6.81
C PHE A 50 -13.24 10.71 -7.84
N ASP A 51 -12.99 10.49 -9.14
CA ASP A 51 -13.50 11.33 -10.22
C ASP A 51 -14.64 10.61 -11.00
N PRO A 52 -15.91 10.83 -10.61
CA PRO A 52 -17.04 10.17 -11.26
C PRO A 52 -17.32 10.71 -12.67
N ALA A 53 -16.75 11.86 -13.07
CA ALA A 53 -16.99 12.42 -14.40
C ALA A 53 -16.23 11.66 -15.51
N VAL A 54 -15.14 10.97 -15.13
CA VAL A 54 -14.31 10.19 -16.05
C VAL A 54 -14.74 8.72 -16.08
N LEU A 55 -15.61 8.29 -15.16
CA LEU A 55 -16.06 6.91 -15.05
C LEU A 55 -17.24 6.62 -15.98
N SER A 56 -17.00 5.85 -17.05
CA SER A 56 -18.05 5.36 -17.95
C SER A 56 -18.57 4.00 -17.47
N LEU A 57 -19.90 3.85 -17.38
CA LEU A 57 -20.54 2.57 -17.06
C LEU A 57 -20.31 1.51 -18.15
N MET A 58 -19.98 1.92 -19.37
CA MET A 58 -19.71 0.98 -20.47
C MET A 58 -18.40 0.22 -20.28
N ASP A 59 -17.45 0.81 -19.54
CA ASP A 59 -16.14 0.19 -19.28
C ASP A 59 -16.17 -0.78 -18.09
N ALA A 60 -17.31 -0.88 -17.38
CA ALA A 60 -17.44 -1.70 -16.17
C ALA A 60 -17.32 -3.22 -16.41
N PHE A 61 -17.46 -3.66 -17.67
CA PHE A 61 -17.30 -5.06 -18.08
C PHE A 61 -16.05 -5.25 -18.96
N SER A 62 -15.13 -4.28 -18.99
CA SER A 62 -13.87 -4.43 -19.70
C SER A 62 -13.13 -5.67 -19.19
N PRO A 63 -12.74 -6.60 -20.07
CA PRO A 63 -12.00 -7.76 -19.64
C PRO A 63 -10.54 -7.39 -19.31
N PRO A 64 -9.88 -8.16 -18.43
CA PRO A 64 -8.45 -8.00 -18.19
C PRO A 64 -7.62 -8.15 -19.47
N VAL A 65 -6.45 -7.53 -19.50
CA VAL A 65 -5.61 -7.38 -20.71
C VAL A 65 -5.16 -8.71 -21.35
N TRP A 66 -5.21 -9.82 -20.61
CA TRP A 66 -4.85 -11.14 -21.14
C TRP A 66 -5.97 -11.83 -21.91
N LEU A 67 -7.14 -11.21 -22.04
CA LEU A 67 -8.25 -11.67 -22.87
C LEU A 67 -8.29 -10.91 -24.20
N GLU A 68 -8.99 -11.48 -25.18
CA GLU A 68 -9.00 -11.04 -26.58
C GLU A 68 -9.49 -9.60 -26.78
N GLU A 69 -10.39 -9.11 -25.93
CA GLU A 69 -10.90 -7.74 -25.93
C GLU A 69 -10.30 -6.86 -24.82
N GLY A 70 -9.23 -7.33 -24.16
CA GLY A 70 -8.59 -6.63 -23.05
C GLY A 70 -7.77 -5.40 -23.49
N SER A 71 -7.73 -4.37 -22.65
CA SER A 71 -7.04 -3.11 -22.94
C SER A 71 -6.01 -2.76 -21.85
N TRP A 72 -4.91 -2.11 -22.25
CA TRP A 72 -3.92 -1.56 -21.31
C TRP A 72 -4.44 -0.37 -20.50
N VAL A 73 -5.59 0.19 -20.88
CA VAL A 73 -6.31 1.20 -20.09
C VAL A 73 -6.91 0.56 -18.83
N PHE A 74 -7.29 -0.73 -18.88
CA PHE A 74 -7.83 -1.53 -17.77
C PHE A 74 -7.06 -2.85 -17.65
N PRO A 75 -5.82 -2.83 -17.13
CA PRO A 75 -4.94 -4.01 -17.14
C PRO A 75 -5.55 -5.24 -16.45
N LEU A 76 -6.37 -5.01 -15.42
CA LEU A 76 -6.99 -6.04 -14.61
C LEU A 76 -8.51 -6.19 -14.86
N GLY A 77 -9.06 -5.42 -15.81
CA GLY A 77 -10.50 -5.21 -15.96
C GLY A 77 -11.02 -4.10 -15.06
#